data_AF-A0A2E6QEG9-F1
#
_entry.id   AF-A0A2E6QEG9-F1
#
_cell.length_a   1.000
_cell.length_b   1.000
_cell.length_c   1.000
_cell.angle_alpha   90.00
_cell.angle_beta   90.00
_cell.angle_gamma   90.00
#
_symmetry.space_group_name_H-M   'P 1'
#
loop_
_entity.id
_entity.type
_entity.pdbx_description
1 polymer ?
#
loop_
_entity_poly.entity_id
_entity_poly.type
_entity_poly.pdbx_seq_one_letter_code
_entity_poly.pdbx_strand_id
1 'polypeptide(L)'
;MSNERAPKALKDSIRSDPDQWTEHLIEPTTLEAFFKDCTGMLATGCGHREQREMADAVIGDIDDVWAAIEPDQPSYACHKGCSWCCHQNVMVTFPELLKVLDFLADPRENRTRDGLRKHLDERAGEIAGKTSNQRFDEQIACAFLEQGSCSIHPARPLQCRGGFSEDDNYCRDLLEDRETTQDAIHNGAEAGKFLLAPKMIYNSAQLAMASALKDAELDGRAYELTMAVAILLEFLEADRLGELTPDDLSPAALTKIDDNFATPPSDSNNR
;
A
#
# COMPACT_ATOMS: atom_id res chain seq x y z
N MET A 1 -14.60 -4.02 -38.74
CA MET A 1 -14.26 -4.99 -37.68
C MET A 1 -14.44 -4.27 -36.37
N SER A 2 -15.34 -4.82 -35.55
CA SER A 2 -16.04 -4.17 -34.44
C SER A 2 -15.10 -3.68 -33.36
N ASN A 3 -15.28 -2.41 -33.03
CA ASN A 3 -14.72 -1.68 -31.92
C ASN A 3 -15.35 -2.21 -30.63
N GLU A 4 -14.70 -3.14 -29.94
CA GLU A 4 -15.17 -3.67 -28.66
C GLU A 4 -15.02 -2.58 -27.59
N ARG A 5 -16.12 -1.86 -27.37
CA ARG A 5 -16.31 -0.95 -26.24
C ARG A 5 -15.99 -1.70 -24.94
N ALA A 6 -15.17 -1.07 -24.10
CA ALA A 6 -14.95 -1.47 -22.72
C ALA A 6 -16.27 -1.85 -22.02
N PRO A 7 -16.29 -2.93 -21.20
CA PRO A 7 -17.49 -3.42 -20.53
C PRO A 7 -18.12 -2.33 -19.65
N LYS A 8 -19.45 -2.26 -19.67
CA LYS A 8 -20.29 -1.20 -19.08
C LYS A 8 -19.90 -0.83 -17.63
N ALA A 9 -19.53 -1.83 -16.82
CA ALA A 9 -19.11 -1.65 -15.43
C ALA A 9 -17.83 -0.78 -15.26
N LEU A 10 -16.92 -0.76 -16.23
CA LEU A 10 -15.68 0.03 -16.19
C LEU A 10 -15.92 1.51 -16.51
N LYS A 11 -16.99 1.82 -17.25
CA LYS A 11 -17.38 3.21 -17.54
C LYS A 11 -18.11 3.86 -16.37
N ASP A 12 -18.84 3.05 -15.61
CA ASP A 12 -19.63 3.51 -14.48
C ASP A 12 -18.77 3.76 -13.22
N SER A 13 -17.53 3.23 -13.18
CA SER A 13 -16.55 3.43 -12.09
C SER A 13 -15.65 4.66 -12.27
N ILE A 14 -15.63 5.28 -13.45
CA ILE A 14 -14.83 6.46 -13.79
C ILE A 14 -15.79 7.65 -13.85
N ARG A 15 -15.99 8.32 -12.71
CA ARG A 15 -16.97 9.41 -12.53
C ARG A 15 -16.35 10.81 -12.49
N SER A 16 -15.31 11.04 -13.26
CA SER A 16 -14.87 12.38 -13.62
C SER A 16 -14.68 12.45 -15.13
N ASP A 17 -14.94 13.62 -15.71
CA ASP A 17 -14.79 13.88 -17.13
C ASP A 17 -13.35 13.60 -17.57
N PRO A 18 -13.06 12.62 -18.45
CA PRO A 18 -11.70 12.26 -18.89
C PRO A 18 -10.84 13.45 -19.31
N ASP A 19 -11.44 14.54 -19.78
CA ASP A 19 -10.73 15.76 -20.19
C ASP A 19 -10.13 16.52 -18.98
N GLN A 20 -10.76 16.43 -17.80
CA GLN A 20 -10.18 16.92 -16.53
C GLN A 20 -9.00 16.06 -16.04
N TRP A 21 -8.92 14.81 -16.49
CA TRP A 21 -7.84 13.90 -16.10
C TRP A 21 -6.56 14.33 -16.83
N THR A 22 -6.66 14.72 -18.10
CA THR A 22 -5.52 15.23 -18.88
C THR A 22 -4.91 16.53 -18.37
N GLU A 23 -5.67 17.39 -17.68
CA GLU A 23 -5.14 18.66 -17.12
C GLU A 23 -4.33 18.49 -15.82
N HIS A 24 -4.51 17.38 -15.10
CA HIS A 24 -3.94 17.18 -13.76
C HIS A 24 -3.17 15.85 -13.59
N LEU A 25 -2.93 15.11 -14.67
CA LEU A 25 -2.25 13.80 -14.62
C LEU A 25 -0.74 13.87 -14.84
N ILE A 26 -0.05 12.93 -14.18
CA ILE A 26 1.21 12.33 -14.63
C ILE A 26 1.03 11.88 -16.07
N GLU A 27 1.76 12.51 -17.00
CA GLU A 27 1.78 12.06 -18.39
C GLU A 27 2.21 10.59 -18.46
N PRO A 28 1.74 9.79 -19.43
CA PRO A 28 2.21 8.42 -19.66
C PRO A 28 3.74 8.29 -19.73
N THR A 29 4.42 9.36 -20.15
CA THR A 29 5.87 9.53 -20.16
C THR A 29 6.50 9.53 -18.77
N THR A 30 5.85 10.10 -17.76
CA THR A 30 6.29 10.09 -16.37
C THR A 30 6.14 8.69 -15.75
N LEU A 31 5.07 7.98 -16.07
CA LEU A 31 4.94 6.57 -15.69
C LEU A 31 6.01 5.70 -16.37
N GLU A 32 6.27 5.91 -17.66
CA GLU A 32 7.35 5.25 -18.40
C GLU A 32 8.74 5.56 -17.82
N ALA A 33 8.95 6.78 -17.32
CA ALA A 33 10.18 7.17 -16.62
C ALA A 33 10.36 6.35 -15.34
N PHE A 34 9.34 6.22 -14.50
CA PHE A 34 9.42 5.37 -13.29
C PHE A 34 9.76 3.93 -13.61
N PHE A 35 9.13 3.35 -14.64
CA PHE A 35 9.45 1.99 -15.09
C PHE A 35 10.92 1.89 -15.54
N LYS A 36 11.39 2.84 -16.34
CA LYS A 36 12.77 2.87 -16.83
C LYS A 36 13.79 3.00 -15.71
N ASP A 37 13.51 3.84 -14.73
CA ASP A 37 14.40 4.09 -13.60
C ASP A 37 14.49 2.86 -12.69
N CYS A 38 13.36 2.23 -12.36
CA CYS A 38 13.34 0.98 -11.58
C CYS A 38 14.14 -0.14 -12.28
N THR A 39 13.90 -0.34 -13.58
CA THR A 39 14.64 -1.34 -14.38
C THR A 39 16.13 -0.99 -14.48
N GLY A 40 16.47 0.29 -14.60
CA GLY A 40 17.86 0.76 -14.62
C GLY A 40 18.60 0.48 -13.32
N MET A 41 17.94 0.65 -12.16
CA MET A 41 18.52 0.34 -10.85
C MET A 41 18.78 -1.16 -10.72
N LEU A 42 17.81 -2.01 -11.08
CA LEU A 42 17.95 -3.47 -11.01
C LEU A 42 18.99 -4.03 -12.00
N ALA A 43 19.29 -3.32 -13.09
CA ALA A 43 20.35 -3.71 -14.03
C ALA A 43 21.76 -3.66 -13.41
N THR A 44 21.95 -2.92 -12.31
CA THR A 44 23.23 -2.81 -11.60
C THR A 44 23.42 -3.90 -10.53
N GLY A 45 22.32 -4.57 -10.14
CA GLY A 45 22.28 -5.67 -9.20
C GLY A 45 20.85 -5.90 -8.69
N CYS A 46 20.55 -7.12 -8.23
CA CYS A 46 19.21 -7.54 -7.82
C CYS A 46 19.12 -7.99 -6.35
N GLY A 47 20.16 -7.75 -5.54
CA GLY A 47 20.18 -8.13 -4.15
C GLY A 47 19.26 -7.26 -3.28
N HIS A 48 19.09 -7.66 -2.01
CA HIS A 48 18.27 -6.89 -1.05
C HIS A 48 18.78 -5.45 -0.89
N ARG A 49 20.08 -5.21 -1.06
CA ARG A 49 20.62 -3.84 -1.03
C ARG A 49 20.09 -3.01 -2.19
N GLU A 50 20.21 -3.50 -3.42
CA GLU A 50 19.78 -2.76 -4.61
C GLU A 50 18.26 -2.57 -4.62
N GLN A 51 17.50 -3.58 -4.19
CA GLN A 51 16.05 -3.46 -4.07
C GLN A 51 15.62 -2.43 -3.04
N ARG A 52 16.31 -2.36 -1.89
CA ARG A 52 16.08 -1.29 -0.90
C ARG A 52 16.43 0.09 -1.48
N GLU A 53 17.59 0.23 -2.12
CA GLU A 53 18.02 1.49 -2.73
C GLU A 53 17.01 1.95 -3.80
N MET A 54 16.43 1.02 -4.56
CA MET A 54 15.32 1.29 -5.47
C MET A 54 14.10 1.84 -4.73
N ALA A 55 13.66 1.22 -3.64
CA ALA A 55 12.55 1.75 -2.85
C ALA A 55 12.87 3.11 -2.21
N ASP A 56 14.11 3.35 -1.80
CA ASP A 56 14.56 4.64 -1.27
C ASP A 56 14.45 5.73 -2.33
N ALA A 57 15.00 5.48 -3.52
CA ALA A 57 14.96 6.42 -4.64
C ALA A 57 13.52 6.68 -5.09
N VAL A 58 12.74 5.63 -5.38
CA VAL A 58 11.35 5.77 -5.86
C VAL A 58 10.46 6.51 -4.86
N ILE A 59 10.58 6.21 -3.56
CA ILE A 59 9.83 6.93 -2.52
C ILE A 59 10.28 8.39 -2.43
N GLY A 60 11.58 8.66 -2.52
CA GLY A 60 12.11 10.04 -2.51
C GLY A 60 11.59 10.84 -3.71
N ASP A 61 11.74 10.29 -4.91
CA ASP A 61 11.33 10.94 -6.16
C ASP A 61 9.83 11.23 -6.17
N ILE A 62 8.99 10.28 -5.71
CA ILE A 62 7.54 10.50 -5.69
C ILE A 62 7.09 11.45 -4.58
N ASP A 63 7.79 11.49 -3.44
CA ASP A 63 7.55 12.47 -2.39
C ASP A 63 7.91 13.88 -2.88
N ASP A 64 8.98 14.03 -3.67
CA ASP A 64 9.36 15.29 -4.32
C ASP A 64 8.34 15.71 -5.39
N VAL A 65 7.84 14.77 -6.20
CA VAL A 65 6.75 15.01 -7.16
C VAL A 65 5.49 15.47 -6.43
N TRP A 66 5.11 14.80 -5.33
CA TRP A 66 3.97 15.20 -4.53
C TRP A 66 4.15 16.62 -3.98
N ALA A 67 5.31 16.91 -3.36
CA ALA A 67 5.60 18.22 -2.80
C ALA A 67 5.55 19.35 -3.85
N ALA A 68 5.89 19.05 -5.10
CA ALA A 68 5.82 20.01 -6.19
C ALA A 68 4.38 20.32 -6.65
N ILE A 69 3.47 19.34 -6.62
CA ILE A 69 2.08 19.51 -7.10
C ILE A 69 1.07 19.78 -5.98
N GLU A 70 1.41 19.45 -4.74
CA GLU A 70 0.54 19.58 -3.56
C GLU A 70 -0.08 20.98 -3.41
N PRO A 71 0.65 22.10 -3.62
CA PRO A 71 0.06 23.44 -3.53
C PRO A 71 -1.07 23.72 -4.52
N ASP A 72 -1.11 22.98 -5.64
CA ASP A 72 -2.12 23.10 -6.69
C ASP A 72 -3.28 22.10 -6.49
N GLN A 73 -3.23 21.26 -5.45
CA GLN A 73 -4.29 20.30 -5.13
C GLN A 73 -5.39 20.88 -4.23
N PRO A 74 -6.59 20.28 -4.22
CA PRO A 74 -7.60 20.58 -3.21
C PRO A 74 -7.06 20.43 -1.78
N SER A 75 -7.56 21.24 -0.86
CA SER A 75 -7.27 21.08 0.56
C SER A 75 -7.74 19.71 1.05
N TYR A 76 -6.94 19.06 1.90
CA TYR A 76 -7.27 17.76 2.49
C TYR A 76 -7.37 17.83 4.01
N ALA A 77 -8.18 16.95 4.60
CA ALA A 77 -8.44 16.84 6.03
C ALA A 77 -7.41 15.99 6.77
N CYS A 78 -6.57 15.23 6.04
CA CYS A 78 -5.54 14.40 6.65
C CYS A 78 -4.52 15.23 7.44
N HIS A 79 -4.26 14.82 8.68
CA HIS A 79 -3.28 15.46 9.56
C HIS A 79 -2.61 14.41 10.45
N LYS A 80 -1.54 14.81 11.15
CA LYS A 80 -0.95 13.96 12.20
C LYS A 80 -2.01 13.62 13.24
N GLY A 81 -2.26 12.33 13.47
CA GLY A 81 -3.33 11.85 14.36
C GLY A 81 -4.58 11.36 13.64
N CYS A 82 -4.71 11.56 12.32
CA CYS A 82 -5.76 10.94 11.52
C CYS A 82 -5.42 9.45 11.28
N SER A 83 -6.36 8.55 11.60
CA SER A 83 -6.13 7.10 11.56
C SER A 83 -7.23 6.29 10.87
N TRP A 84 -8.19 6.94 10.22
CA TRP A 84 -9.33 6.25 9.59
C TRP A 84 -8.89 5.22 8.57
N CYS A 85 -7.95 5.57 7.68
CA CYS A 85 -7.45 4.68 6.64
C CYS A 85 -6.54 3.56 7.17
N CYS A 86 -6.16 3.58 8.46
CA CYS A 86 -5.29 2.57 9.07
C CYS A 86 -6.02 1.28 9.41
N HIS A 87 -7.24 1.07 8.92
CA HIS A 87 -8.06 -0.14 9.12
C HIS A 87 -8.28 -0.92 7.82
N GLN A 88 -7.51 -0.63 6.76
CA GLN A 88 -7.54 -1.34 5.49
C GLN A 88 -6.32 -2.25 5.34
N ASN A 89 -6.36 -3.19 4.40
CA ASN A 89 -5.16 -3.92 3.98
C ASN A 89 -4.19 -2.99 3.26
N VAL A 90 -2.94 -2.98 3.72
CA VAL A 90 -1.86 -2.18 3.12
C VAL A 90 -1.04 -3.08 2.23
N MET A 91 -1.16 -2.87 0.91
CA MET A 91 -0.38 -3.53 -0.12
C MET A 91 1.03 -2.96 -0.16
N VAL A 92 2.02 -3.84 -0.12
CA VAL A 92 3.44 -3.49 -0.16
C VAL A 92 4.20 -4.43 -1.08
N THR A 93 5.21 -3.89 -1.74
CA THR A 93 6.21 -4.66 -2.49
C THR A 93 7.36 -5.10 -1.57
N PHE A 94 8.14 -6.09 -1.99
CA PHE A 94 9.30 -6.54 -1.21
C PHE A 94 10.35 -5.43 -0.96
N PRO A 95 10.71 -4.58 -1.94
CA PRO A 95 11.52 -3.37 -1.71
C PRO A 95 10.99 -2.46 -0.59
N GLU A 96 9.68 -2.22 -0.52
CA GLU A 96 9.08 -1.41 0.55
C GLU A 96 9.21 -2.08 1.92
N LEU A 97 9.07 -3.42 1.97
CA LEU A 97 9.26 -4.20 3.19
C LEU A 97 10.70 -4.10 3.72
N LEU A 98 11.70 -4.13 2.85
CA LEU A 98 13.10 -3.94 3.24
C LEU A 98 13.34 -2.59 3.92
N LYS A 99 12.70 -1.52 3.46
CA LYS A 99 12.75 -0.21 4.14
C LYS A 99 12.09 -0.22 5.52
N VAL A 100 10.95 -0.90 5.65
CA VAL A 100 10.31 -1.07 6.96
C VAL A 100 11.23 -1.83 7.91
N LEU A 101 11.89 -2.89 7.44
CA LEU A 101 12.83 -3.64 8.26
C LEU A 101 14.05 -2.83 8.68
N ASP A 102 14.66 -2.06 7.78
CA ASP A 102 15.78 -1.19 8.12
C ASP A 102 15.38 -0.20 9.22
N PHE A 103 14.17 0.35 9.14
CA PHE A 103 13.62 1.24 10.16
C PHE A 103 13.34 0.53 11.50
N LEU A 104 12.93 -0.74 11.48
CA LEU A 104 12.74 -1.55 12.69
C LEU A 104 14.06 -2.07 13.28
N ALA A 105 15.10 -2.22 12.46
CA ALA A 105 16.42 -2.64 12.88
C ALA A 105 17.22 -1.49 13.53
N ASP A 106 16.89 -0.23 13.22
CA ASP A 106 17.61 0.94 13.70
C ASP A 106 17.58 1.06 15.24
N PRO A 107 18.74 0.98 15.93
CA PRO A 107 18.81 1.06 17.38
C PRO A 107 18.44 2.43 17.95
N ARG A 108 18.38 3.49 17.11
CA ARG A 108 17.92 4.82 17.51
C ARG A 108 16.41 4.83 17.76
N GLU A 109 15.71 3.91 17.15
CA GLU A 109 14.28 3.73 17.34
C GLU A 109 14.05 2.88 18.59
N ASN A 110 13.78 3.54 19.72
CA ASN A 110 13.63 2.93 21.04
C ASN A 110 12.37 2.03 21.15
N ARG A 111 12.38 0.87 20.48
CA ARG A 111 11.28 -0.10 20.39
C ARG A 111 11.62 -1.40 21.09
N THR A 112 10.64 -1.97 21.80
CA THR A 112 10.75 -3.32 22.37
C THR A 112 10.40 -4.35 21.30
N ARG A 113 11.40 -5.10 20.82
CA ARG A 113 11.22 -6.09 19.73
C ARG A 113 10.23 -7.20 20.11
N ASP A 114 10.34 -7.75 21.32
CA ASP A 114 9.41 -8.79 21.81
C ASP A 114 7.95 -8.33 21.86
N GLY A 115 7.71 -7.08 22.26
CA GLY A 115 6.37 -6.51 22.33
C GLY A 115 5.78 -6.30 20.94
N LEU A 116 6.59 -5.79 20.02
CA LEU A 116 6.20 -5.58 18.62
C LEU A 116 5.91 -6.92 17.92
N ARG A 117 6.77 -7.94 18.08
CA ARG A 117 6.57 -9.26 17.47
C ARG A 117 5.26 -9.89 17.90
N LYS A 118 5.01 -9.95 19.22
CA LYS A 118 3.76 -10.47 19.74
C LYS A 118 2.54 -9.70 19.19
N HIS A 119 2.65 -8.37 19.11
CA HIS A 119 1.57 -7.55 18.56
C HIS A 119 1.31 -7.81 17.07
N LEU A 120 2.39 -7.96 16.28
CA LEU A 120 2.30 -8.30 14.86
C LEU A 120 1.67 -9.68 14.65
N ASP A 121 2.06 -10.69 15.44
CA ASP A 121 1.50 -12.04 15.35
C ASP A 121 0.00 -12.06 15.67
N GLU A 122 -0.41 -11.37 16.74
CA GLU A 122 -1.82 -11.21 17.11
C GLU A 122 -2.61 -10.53 15.99
N ARG A 123 -2.10 -9.41 15.46
CA ARG A 123 -2.76 -8.67 14.38
C ARG A 123 -2.79 -9.43 13.06
N ALA A 124 -1.72 -10.16 12.71
CA ALA A 124 -1.68 -11.03 11.54
C ALA A 124 -2.75 -12.14 11.62
N GLY A 125 -2.92 -12.73 12.81
CA GLY A 125 -3.99 -13.70 13.08
C GLY A 125 -5.39 -13.10 12.96
N GLU A 126 -5.59 -11.88 13.45
CA GLU A 126 -6.88 -11.18 13.35
C GLU A 126 -7.25 -10.84 11.90
N ILE A 127 -6.29 -10.43 11.06
CA ILE A 127 -6.61 -10.03 9.68
C ILE A 127 -6.65 -11.20 8.70
N ALA A 128 -6.15 -12.38 9.06
CA ALA A 128 -6.08 -13.54 8.17
C ALA A 128 -7.44 -13.85 7.50
N GLY A 129 -7.42 -14.07 6.18
CA GLY A 129 -8.60 -14.33 5.37
C GLY A 129 -9.52 -13.13 5.11
N LYS A 130 -9.14 -11.90 5.50
CA LYS A 130 -10.00 -10.72 5.38
C LYS A 130 -9.64 -9.82 4.20
N THR A 131 -10.70 -9.32 3.55
CA THR A 131 -10.64 -8.19 2.63
C THR A 131 -10.48 -6.87 3.39
N SER A 132 -10.12 -5.79 2.70
CA SER A 132 -10.13 -4.45 3.31
C SER A 132 -11.51 -4.06 3.85
N ASN A 133 -12.60 -4.44 3.16
CA ASN A 133 -13.96 -4.14 3.61
C ASN A 133 -14.29 -4.85 4.92
N GLN A 134 -13.98 -6.15 5.03
CA GLN A 134 -14.16 -6.90 6.29
C GLN A 134 -13.30 -6.32 7.42
N ARG A 135 -12.07 -5.89 7.10
CA ARG A 135 -11.18 -5.25 8.07
C ARG A 135 -11.72 -3.90 8.56
N PHE A 136 -12.34 -3.12 7.68
CA PHE A 136 -13.08 -1.91 8.05
C PHE A 136 -14.28 -2.24 8.93
N ASP A 137 -15.12 -3.20 8.55
CA ASP A 137 -16.33 -3.59 9.29
C ASP A 137 -16.00 -4.06 10.71
N GLU A 138 -14.89 -4.77 10.87
CA GLU A 138 -14.38 -5.23 12.17
C GLU A 138 -13.50 -4.19 12.87
N GLN A 139 -13.26 -3.04 12.23
CA GLN A 139 -12.40 -1.95 12.70
C GLN A 139 -11.01 -2.42 13.18
N ILE A 140 -10.42 -3.38 12.47
CA ILE A 140 -9.11 -3.95 12.83
C ILE A 140 -8.00 -3.03 12.33
N ALA A 141 -7.37 -2.33 13.28
CA ALA A 141 -6.28 -1.41 12.99
C ALA A 141 -5.02 -2.12 12.44
N CYS A 142 -4.21 -1.36 11.70
CA CYS A 142 -2.83 -1.70 11.36
C CYS A 142 -2.01 -1.90 12.63
N ALA A 143 -1.13 -2.91 12.63
CA ALA A 143 -0.25 -3.18 13.78
C ALA A 143 0.71 -2.03 14.12
N PHE A 144 0.91 -1.09 13.18
CA PHE A 144 1.72 0.11 13.40
C PHE A 144 0.90 1.33 13.82
N LEU A 145 -0.40 1.22 14.05
CA LEU A 145 -1.20 2.32 14.59
C LEU A 145 -1.09 2.34 16.12
N GLU A 146 -0.33 3.30 16.65
CA GLU A 146 -0.10 3.50 18.08
C GLU A 146 -0.61 4.87 18.51
N GLN A 147 -1.58 4.90 19.43
CA GLN A 147 -2.14 6.14 19.98
C GLN A 147 -2.59 7.14 18.90
N GLY A 148 -3.21 6.64 17.83
CA GLY A 148 -3.68 7.44 16.69
C GLY A 148 -2.60 7.88 15.71
N SER A 149 -1.35 7.42 15.87
CA SER A 149 -0.23 7.76 14.97
C SER A 149 0.48 6.50 14.46
N CYS A 150 1.01 6.57 13.24
CA CYS A 150 1.79 5.47 12.68
C CYS A 150 3.18 5.41 13.34
N SER A 151 3.51 4.31 14.01
CA SER A 151 4.80 4.10 14.67
C SER A 151 5.96 3.90 13.70
N ILE A 152 5.65 3.59 12.43
CA ILE A 152 6.61 3.54 11.31
C ILE A 152 6.42 4.69 10.30
N HIS A 153 5.89 5.84 10.73
CA HIS A 153 5.58 6.97 9.85
C HIS A 153 6.69 7.32 8.82
N PRO A 154 7.99 7.38 9.19
CA PRO A 154 9.07 7.65 8.24
C PRO A 154 9.27 6.58 7.16
N ALA A 155 8.98 5.32 7.51
CA ALA A 155 9.12 4.15 6.63
C ALA A 155 7.78 3.70 6.02
N ARG A 156 6.74 4.56 6.04
CA ARG A 156 5.43 4.20 5.48
C ARG A 156 5.53 3.76 4.02
N PRO A 157 4.82 2.70 3.61
CA PRO A 157 4.76 2.30 2.20
C PRO A 157 4.05 3.32 1.31
N LEU A 158 4.23 3.20 0.00
CA LEU A 158 3.64 4.09 -1.02
C LEU A 158 2.12 4.18 -0.92
N GLN A 159 1.42 3.05 -0.69
CA GLN A 159 -0.04 3.06 -0.53
C GLN A 159 -0.49 3.97 0.63
N CYS A 160 0.28 4.02 1.72
CA CYS A 160 -0.03 4.86 2.88
C CYS A 160 0.34 6.33 2.65
N ARG A 161 1.28 6.62 1.75
CA ARG A 161 1.73 8.00 1.44
C ARG A 161 0.75 8.72 0.52
N GLY A 162 0.15 8.03 -0.45
CA GLY A 162 -0.81 8.62 -1.39
C GLY A 162 -2.26 8.68 -0.93
N GLY A 163 -2.54 8.35 0.34
CA GLY A 163 -3.90 8.30 0.89
C GLY A 163 -4.32 9.63 1.50
N PHE A 164 -4.94 10.51 0.72
CA PHE A 164 -5.48 11.78 1.20
C PHE A 164 -6.98 11.90 0.94
N SER A 165 -7.73 12.48 1.88
CA SER A 165 -9.15 12.79 1.75
C SER A 165 -9.41 14.26 2.01
N GLU A 166 -10.30 14.86 1.23
CA GLU A 166 -10.82 16.23 1.41
C GLU A 166 -11.66 16.37 2.69
N ASP A 167 -12.21 15.26 3.19
CA ASP A 167 -13.17 15.26 4.30
C ASP A 167 -12.87 14.14 5.31
N ASP A 168 -12.76 14.52 6.59
CA ASP A 168 -12.58 13.61 7.72
C ASP A 168 -13.83 12.77 7.98
N ASN A 169 -15.02 13.36 7.82
CA ASN A 169 -16.29 12.65 8.02
C ASN A 169 -16.43 11.53 7.01
N TYR A 170 -16.09 11.79 5.74
CA TYR A 170 -16.09 10.75 4.71
C TYR A 170 -15.20 9.56 5.08
N CYS A 171 -14.02 9.81 5.64
CA CYS A 171 -13.12 8.74 6.09
C CYS A 171 -13.65 8.00 7.32
N ARG A 172 -14.24 8.72 8.29
CA ARG A 172 -14.91 8.11 9.44
C ARG A 172 -16.07 7.25 8.99
N ASP A 173 -16.93 7.76 8.13
CA ASP A 173 -18.14 7.08 7.67
C ASP A 173 -17.76 5.83 6.84
N LEU A 174 -16.65 5.85 6.08
CA LEU A 174 -16.10 4.64 5.47
C LEU A 174 -15.63 3.57 6.47
N LEU A 175 -15.29 3.94 7.71
CA LEU A 175 -14.92 3.00 8.78
C LEU A 175 -16.13 2.59 9.63
N GLU A 176 -17.05 3.50 9.89
CA GLU A 176 -18.15 3.31 10.86
C GLU A 176 -19.47 2.91 10.19
N ASP A 177 -19.69 3.28 8.93
CA ASP A 177 -20.89 3.01 8.13
C ASP A 177 -20.52 2.74 6.65
N ARG A 178 -19.60 1.79 6.46
CA ARG A 178 -18.97 1.50 5.16
C ARG A 178 -19.99 1.22 4.06
N GLU A 179 -20.96 0.34 4.30
CA GLU A 179 -21.90 -0.11 3.27
C GLU A 179 -22.76 1.04 2.76
N THR A 180 -23.35 1.82 3.67
CA THR A 180 -24.14 3.01 3.31
C THR A 180 -23.29 4.01 2.52
N THR A 181 -22.07 4.27 2.98
CA THR A 181 -21.15 5.22 2.33
C THR A 181 -20.73 4.73 0.94
N GLN A 182 -20.34 3.45 0.81
CA GLN A 182 -19.96 2.85 -0.47
C GLN A 182 -21.13 2.78 -1.45
N ASP A 183 -22.34 2.48 -0.98
CA ASP A 183 -23.55 2.46 -1.81
C ASP A 183 -23.91 3.86 -2.31
N ALA A 184 -23.81 4.88 -1.45
CA ALA A 184 -24.02 6.28 -1.85
C ALA A 184 -23.03 6.73 -2.92
N ILE A 185 -21.76 6.32 -2.81
CA ILE A 185 -20.77 6.54 -3.86
C ILE A 185 -21.15 5.74 -5.10
N HIS A 186 -21.46 4.44 -4.98
CA HIS A 186 -21.72 3.57 -6.13
C HIS A 186 -22.97 4.00 -6.92
N ASN A 187 -24.00 4.50 -6.26
CA ASN A 187 -25.23 4.97 -6.90
C ASN A 187 -25.19 6.45 -7.33
N GLY A 188 -24.18 7.21 -6.87
CA GLY A 188 -23.97 8.62 -7.25
C GLY A 188 -24.75 9.62 -6.43
N ALA A 189 -25.29 9.20 -5.29
CA ALA A 189 -25.79 10.10 -4.27
C ALA A 189 -24.66 10.96 -3.67
N GLU A 190 -23.44 10.42 -3.60
CA GLU A 190 -22.26 11.12 -3.10
C GLU A 190 -21.05 10.97 -4.04
N ALA A 191 -20.18 11.98 -4.02
CA ALA A 191 -18.87 11.94 -4.68
C ALA A 191 -17.81 11.48 -3.68
N GLY A 192 -16.93 10.57 -4.10
CA GLY A 192 -15.77 10.18 -3.30
C GLY A 192 -14.88 11.39 -3.00
N LYS A 193 -14.32 11.43 -1.78
CA LYS A 193 -13.53 12.56 -1.27
C LYS A 193 -12.03 12.31 -1.26
N PHE A 194 -11.56 11.21 -1.85
CA PHE A 194 -10.13 10.94 -1.93
C PHE A 194 -9.47 11.78 -3.04
N LEU A 195 -8.29 12.32 -2.75
CA LEU A 195 -7.52 13.07 -3.73
C LEU A 195 -6.95 12.08 -4.76
N LEU A 196 -7.35 12.25 -6.01
CA LEU A 196 -6.99 11.32 -7.08
C LEU A 196 -5.51 11.41 -7.44
N ALA A 197 -4.97 12.62 -7.58
CA ALA A 197 -3.58 12.84 -7.98
C ALA A 197 -2.57 12.08 -7.10
N PRO A 198 -2.49 12.29 -5.77
CA PRO A 198 -1.56 11.55 -4.93
C PRO A 198 -1.84 10.04 -5.00
N LYS A 199 -3.11 9.62 -5.01
CA LYS A 199 -3.44 8.20 -5.10
C LYS A 199 -2.88 7.54 -6.36
N MET A 200 -2.96 8.23 -7.50
CA MET A 200 -2.44 7.75 -8.77
C MET A 200 -0.91 7.72 -8.80
N ILE A 201 -0.25 8.82 -8.43
CA ILE A 201 1.22 8.91 -8.53
C ILE A 201 1.91 7.84 -7.66
N TYR A 202 1.45 7.65 -6.42
CA TYR A 202 2.04 6.66 -5.50
C TYR A 202 1.72 5.22 -5.91
N ASN A 203 0.49 4.94 -6.38
CA ASN A 203 0.14 3.62 -6.90
C ASN A 203 0.93 3.29 -8.18
N SER A 204 1.15 4.28 -9.05
CA SER A 204 1.95 4.16 -10.27
C SER A 204 3.40 3.81 -9.96
N ALA A 205 4.01 4.48 -8.98
CA ALA A 205 5.36 4.17 -8.50
C ALA A 205 5.44 2.74 -7.94
N GLN A 206 4.44 2.31 -7.17
CA GLN A 206 4.38 0.93 -6.64
C GLN A 206 4.26 -0.11 -7.76
N LEU A 207 3.43 0.16 -8.76
CA LEU A 207 3.28 -0.70 -9.94
C LEU A 207 4.57 -0.77 -10.76
N ALA A 208 5.29 0.34 -10.88
CA ALA A 208 6.58 0.41 -11.57
C ALA A 208 7.62 -0.50 -10.90
N MET A 209 7.76 -0.42 -9.57
CA MET A 209 8.64 -1.31 -8.82
C MET A 209 8.23 -2.78 -8.98
N ALA A 210 6.95 -3.10 -8.82
CA ALA A 210 6.47 -4.49 -8.92
C ALA A 210 6.74 -5.10 -10.31
N SER A 211 6.59 -4.30 -11.36
CA SER A 211 6.83 -4.74 -12.74
C SER A 211 8.32 -4.85 -13.05
N ALA A 212 9.15 -3.92 -12.59
CA ALA A 212 10.60 -3.99 -12.74
C ALA A 212 11.18 -5.24 -12.04
N LEU A 213 10.69 -5.59 -10.86
CA LEU A 213 11.02 -6.85 -10.18
C LEU A 213 10.67 -8.04 -11.05
N LYS A 214 9.44 -8.08 -11.60
CA LYS A 214 8.98 -9.17 -12.45
C LYS A 214 9.80 -9.31 -13.74
N ASP A 215 10.14 -8.20 -14.38
CA ASP A 215 10.97 -8.18 -15.59
C ASP A 215 12.41 -8.67 -15.31
N ALA A 216 12.89 -8.48 -14.07
CA ALA A 216 14.15 -9.03 -13.58
C ALA A 216 14.03 -10.47 -13.04
N GLU A 217 12.90 -11.16 -13.27
CA GLU A 217 12.61 -12.51 -12.75
C GLU A 217 12.65 -12.62 -11.21
N LEU A 218 12.38 -11.51 -10.51
CA LEU A 218 12.24 -11.44 -9.05
C LEU A 218 10.77 -11.48 -8.63
N ASP A 219 10.53 -11.58 -7.32
CA ASP A 219 9.18 -11.57 -6.77
C ASP A 219 8.55 -10.17 -6.83
N GLY A 220 7.68 -9.98 -7.83
CA GLY A 220 6.85 -8.78 -7.98
C GLY A 220 5.46 -8.87 -7.33
N ARG A 221 5.23 -9.84 -6.43
CA ARG A 221 3.95 -9.94 -5.70
C ARG A 221 3.77 -8.76 -4.75
N ALA A 222 2.50 -8.58 -4.39
CA ALA A 222 2.08 -7.62 -3.40
C ALA A 222 1.69 -8.37 -2.11
N TYR A 223 2.14 -7.89 -0.97
CA TYR A 223 1.89 -8.49 0.34
C TYR A 223 1.07 -7.57 1.22
N GLU A 224 0.46 -8.10 2.26
CA GLU A 224 -0.11 -7.29 3.34
C GLU A 224 1.00 -6.94 4.35
N LEU A 225 1.13 -5.64 4.66
CA LEU A 225 2.19 -5.08 5.50
C LEU A 225 2.32 -5.76 6.88
N THR A 226 1.22 -5.94 7.59
CA THR A 226 1.20 -6.50 8.94
C THR A 226 1.69 -7.96 8.92
N MET A 227 1.13 -8.78 8.03
CA MET A 227 1.51 -10.19 7.90
C MET A 227 2.96 -10.35 7.43
N ALA A 228 3.37 -9.57 6.44
CA ALA A 228 4.72 -9.66 5.88
C ALA A 228 5.77 -9.25 6.92
N VAL A 229 5.54 -8.17 7.67
CA VAL A 229 6.50 -7.75 8.71
C VAL A 229 6.52 -8.73 9.89
N ALA A 230 5.39 -9.37 10.24
CA ALA A 230 5.39 -10.44 11.24
C ALA A 230 6.38 -11.56 10.86
N ILE A 231 6.33 -12.03 9.61
CA ILE A 231 7.25 -13.05 9.09
C ILE A 231 8.70 -12.54 9.09
N LEU A 232 8.92 -11.36 8.52
CA LEU A 232 10.27 -10.82 8.32
C LEU A 232 10.98 -10.49 9.63
N LEU A 233 10.23 -10.13 10.68
CA LEU A 233 10.81 -9.83 11.98
C LEU A 233 11.48 -11.08 12.59
N GLU A 234 10.96 -12.29 12.33
CA GLU A 234 11.60 -13.54 12.74
C GLU A 234 12.97 -13.73 12.05
N PHE A 235 13.04 -13.45 10.75
CA PHE A 235 14.30 -13.53 9.99
C PHE A 235 15.30 -12.46 10.44
N LEU A 236 14.82 -11.25 10.75
CA LEU A 236 15.67 -10.16 11.27
C LEU A 236 16.23 -10.50 12.65
N GLU A 237 15.42 -11.01 13.58
CA GLU A 237 15.86 -11.39 14.93
C GLU A 237 16.84 -12.57 14.91
N ALA A 238 16.71 -13.47 13.95
CA ALA A 238 17.60 -14.61 13.77
C ALA A 238 18.88 -14.30 12.97
N ASP A 239 19.05 -13.07 12.48
CA ASP A 239 20.15 -12.67 11.58
C ASP A 239 20.20 -13.51 10.28
N ARG A 240 19.01 -13.84 9.75
CA ARG A 240 18.81 -14.76 8.61
C ARG A 240 18.15 -14.10 7.41
N LEU A 241 18.09 -12.76 7.35
CA LEU A 241 17.51 -12.05 6.20
C LEU A 241 18.17 -12.40 4.86
N GLY A 242 19.44 -12.82 4.85
CA GLY A 242 20.11 -13.30 3.64
C GLY A 242 19.63 -14.67 3.15
N GLU A 243 18.91 -15.42 3.96
CA GLU A 243 18.30 -16.72 3.61
C GLU A 243 16.87 -16.57 3.07
N LEU A 244 16.29 -15.37 3.16
CA LEU A 244 14.90 -15.14 2.78
C LEU A 244 14.70 -15.45 1.29
N THR A 245 13.68 -16.24 1.02
CA THR A 245 13.19 -16.52 -0.32
C THR A 245 11.82 -15.88 -0.54
N PRO A 246 11.43 -15.66 -1.80
CA PRO A 246 10.05 -15.29 -2.14
C PRO A 246 8.99 -16.17 -1.46
N ASP A 247 9.23 -17.48 -1.36
CA ASP A 247 8.24 -18.43 -0.84
C ASP A 247 7.94 -18.22 0.64
N ASP A 248 8.90 -17.74 1.43
CA ASP A 248 8.74 -17.44 2.85
C ASP A 248 7.66 -16.37 3.10
N LEU A 249 7.46 -15.45 2.16
CA LEU A 249 6.43 -14.40 2.24
C LEU A 249 5.07 -14.79 1.66
N SER A 250 4.92 -16.01 1.13
CA SER A 250 3.65 -16.48 0.57
C SER A 250 2.46 -16.40 1.54
N PRO A 251 2.60 -16.64 2.85
CA PRO A 251 1.50 -16.46 3.80
C PRO A 251 1.01 -15.01 3.93
N ALA A 252 1.80 -14.02 3.49
CA ALA A 252 1.42 -12.61 3.46
C ALA A 252 1.01 -12.11 2.07
N ALA A 253 1.13 -12.94 1.02
CA ALA A 253 0.85 -12.53 -0.36
C ALA A 253 -0.65 -12.28 -0.55
N LEU A 254 -1.02 -11.07 -0.96
CA LEU A 254 -2.41 -10.70 -1.15
C LEU A 254 -3.02 -11.51 -2.31
N THR A 255 -4.23 -12.02 -2.08
CA THR A 255 -5.05 -12.74 -3.07
C THR A 255 -6.30 -11.94 -3.38
N LYS A 256 -7.18 -12.46 -4.25
CA LYS A 256 -8.49 -11.85 -4.52
C LYS A 256 -9.62 -12.77 -4.08
N ILE A 257 -10.60 -12.21 -3.38
CA ILE A 257 -11.89 -12.83 -3.06
C ILE A 257 -12.97 -11.89 -3.61
N ASP A 258 -13.79 -12.36 -4.55
CA ASP A 258 -14.84 -11.56 -5.20
C ASP A 258 -14.32 -10.20 -5.69
N ASP A 259 -13.22 -10.22 -6.45
CA ASP A 259 -12.48 -9.05 -6.97
C ASP A 259 -11.83 -8.11 -5.93
N ASN A 260 -11.98 -8.37 -4.64
CA ASN A 260 -11.38 -7.60 -3.56
C ASN A 260 -10.07 -8.23 -3.08
N PHE A 261 -9.03 -7.41 -2.84
CA PHE A 261 -7.80 -7.90 -2.26
C PHE A 261 -8.02 -8.37 -0.81
N ALA A 262 -7.57 -9.59 -0.53
CA ALA A 262 -7.68 -10.23 0.77
C ALA A 262 -6.35 -10.85 1.20
N THR A 263 -6.09 -10.82 2.49
CA THR A 263 -5.02 -11.61 3.11
C THR A 263 -5.31 -13.11 2.96
N PRO A 264 -4.29 -13.97 2.84
CA PRO A 264 -4.47 -15.42 2.90
C PRO A 264 -5.13 -15.86 4.22
N PRO A 265 -5.93 -16.95 4.21
CA PRO A 265 -6.47 -17.53 5.45
C PRO A 265 -5.34 -18.10 6.32
N SER A 266 -5.56 -18.18 7.63
CA SER A 266 -4.61 -18.83 8.53
C SER A 266 -4.55 -20.34 8.24
N ASP A 267 -3.36 -20.92 8.20
CA ASP A 267 -3.10 -22.38 8.04
C ASP A 267 -3.55 -23.22 9.27
N SER A 268 -4.72 -22.94 9.83
CA SER A 268 -5.31 -23.75 10.91
C SER A 268 -5.87 -25.09 10.42
N ASN A 269 -5.77 -25.40 9.12
CA ASN A 269 -6.18 -26.68 8.52
C ASN A 269 -5.03 -27.66 8.27
N ASN A 270 -3.80 -27.37 8.70
CA ASN A 270 -2.64 -28.22 8.45
C ASN A 270 -1.80 -28.55 9.70
N ARG A 271 -2.41 -28.51 10.90
CA ARG A 271 -1.82 -29.07 12.14
C ARG A 271 -2.46 -30.39 12.52
#